data_AF-A3GGZ3-F1
#
_entry.id   AF-A3GGZ3-F1
#
_cell.length_a   1.000
_cell.length_b   1.000
_cell.length_c   1.000
_cell.angle_alpha   90.00
_cell.angle_beta   90.00
_cell.angle_gamma   90.00
#
_symmetry.space_group_name_H-M   'P 1'
#
loop_
_entity.id
_entity.type
_entity.pdbx_description
1 polymer ?
#
loop_
_entity_poly.entity_id
_entity_poly.type
_entity_poly.pdbx_seq_one_letter_code
_entity_poly.pdbx_strand_id
1 'polypeptide(L)'
;MNLLKILDGTPEPPIIDLHLETINDSGDYHLPTPMFEFQKELTDQIVSLHYPDILKYCETNDDADLIIKSLEICVDNCMLVSTHPYLLINHYMPKNLAQKDMSSKLADTSGKFNVLRDLMNVIISNNITKAKNVGVVMNNNLKYFDLVEALLIGCSGNSNIRRYVGNNVQRESKKAGRTSNNNGNGNTSSDPTGAPTTIHLIPCDGNILKDRDQLNATKFDVLIVFDGYVDTSSDF
;
A
#
# COMPACT_ATOMS: atom_id res chain seq x y z
N MET A 1 -6.53 -45.96 8.77
CA MET A 1 -6.51 -44.50 9.03
C MET A 1 -7.67 -43.89 8.25
N ASN A 2 -8.53 -43.10 8.89
CA ASN A 2 -9.79 -42.64 8.32
C ASN A 2 -9.62 -41.20 7.79
N LEU A 3 -9.44 -41.06 6.48
CA LEU A 3 -9.10 -39.79 5.79
C LEU A 3 -10.17 -38.69 5.92
N LEU A 4 -11.41 -39.05 6.22
CA LEU A 4 -12.54 -38.11 6.38
C LEU A 4 -12.41 -37.16 7.59
N LYS A 5 -11.51 -37.45 8.55
CA LYS A 5 -11.32 -36.60 9.75
C LYS A 5 -10.34 -35.45 9.58
N ILE A 6 -9.60 -35.39 8.46
CA ILE A 6 -8.58 -34.35 8.21
C ILE A 6 -9.18 -33.14 7.48
N LEU A 7 -10.36 -33.28 6.86
CA LEU A 7 -10.94 -32.28 5.95
C LEU A 7 -11.99 -31.35 6.58
N ASP A 8 -12.35 -31.54 7.86
CA ASP A 8 -13.55 -30.89 8.45
C ASP A 8 -13.26 -29.91 9.60
N GLY A 9 -11.99 -29.60 9.87
CA GLY A 9 -11.64 -28.46 10.72
C GLY A 9 -11.24 -27.30 9.85
N THR A 10 -12.03 -26.21 9.81
CA THR A 10 -11.47 -24.90 9.42
C THR A 10 -10.24 -24.68 10.31
N PRO A 11 -9.01 -24.62 9.78
CA PRO A 11 -7.86 -24.35 10.61
C PRO A 11 -8.09 -22.96 11.20
N GLU A 12 -8.41 -22.89 12.50
CA GLU A 12 -8.38 -21.63 13.21
C GLU A 12 -6.97 -21.08 13.03
N PRO A 13 -6.81 -19.85 12.51
CA PRO A 13 -5.49 -19.28 12.35
C PRO A 13 -4.80 -19.31 13.72
N PRO A 14 -3.57 -19.82 13.81
CA PRO A 14 -2.87 -19.86 15.09
C PRO A 14 -2.85 -18.44 15.66
N ILE A 15 -3.29 -18.30 16.91
CA ILE A 15 -3.05 -17.10 17.70
C ILE A 15 -1.53 -16.94 17.73
N ILE A 16 -1.03 -15.93 17.01
CA ILE A 16 0.39 -15.61 16.97
C ILE A 16 0.83 -15.42 18.42
N ASP A 17 1.76 -16.26 18.87
CA ASP A 17 2.30 -16.19 20.22
C ASP A 17 2.90 -14.79 20.43
N LEU A 18 2.39 -14.04 21.41
CA LEU A 18 2.88 -12.69 21.72
C LEU A 18 4.30 -12.72 22.33
N HIS A 19 4.79 -13.90 22.68
CA HIS A 19 6.13 -14.09 23.21
C HIS A 19 7.14 -14.29 22.08
N LEU A 20 7.73 -13.19 21.63
CA LEU A 20 8.92 -13.22 20.79
C LEU A 20 10.11 -13.67 21.65
N GLU A 21 10.64 -14.88 21.40
CA GLU A 21 11.84 -15.41 22.09
C GLU A 21 13.07 -14.52 21.87
N THR A 22 13.12 -13.82 20.74
CA THR A 22 14.18 -12.87 20.38
C THR A 22 13.57 -11.54 19.94
N ILE A 23 13.90 -10.46 20.65
CA ILE A 23 13.56 -9.10 20.23
C ILE A 23 14.53 -8.73 19.10
N ASN A 24 13.98 -8.29 17.97
CA ASN A 24 14.78 -7.76 16.88
C ASN A 24 15.10 -6.28 17.18
N ASP A 25 16.38 -5.90 17.16
CA ASP A 25 16.86 -4.52 17.32
C ASP A 25 17.54 -3.99 16.05
N SER A 26 17.39 -4.68 14.91
CA SER A 26 18.07 -4.33 13.64
C SER A 26 17.65 -2.98 13.06
N GLY A 27 16.49 -2.45 13.48
CA GLY A 27 15.86 -1.28 12.86
C GLY A 27 15.08 -1.59 11.58
N ASP A 28 15.09 -2.84 11.12
CA ASP A 28 14.31 -3.32 9.98
C ASP A 28 13.28 -4.36 10.46
N TYR A 29 12.01 -4.08 10.19
CA TYR A 29 10.89 -4.82 10.75
C TYR A 29 9.86 -5.16 9.68
N HIS A 30 9.35 -6.40 9.74
CA HIS A 30 8.25 -6.83 8.90
C HIS A 30 6.93 -6.71 9.66
N LEU A 31 5.98 -5.99 9.08
CA LEU A 31 4.61 -5.93 9.55
C LEU A 31 3.74 -6.82 8.66
N PRO A 32 3.36 -8.03 9.10
CA PRO A 32 2.51 -8.90 8.29
C PRO A 32 1.12 -8.26 8.11
N THR A 33 0.59 -8.36 6.91
CA THR A 33 -0.72 -7.81 6.56
C THR A 33 -1.62 -8.90 6.00
N PRO A 34 -2.91 -8.95 6.37
CA PRO A 34 -3.82 -9.96 5.86
C PRO A 34 -4.18 -9.71 4.39
N MET A 35 -4.64 -10.75 3.72
CA MET A 35 -5.33 -10.65 2.43
C MET A 35 -6.82 -10.87 2.63
N PHE A 36 -7.64 -10.03 1.99
CA PHE A 36 -9.10 -10.20 2.00
C PHE A 36 -9.56 -11.23 0.98
N GLU A 37 -10.81 -11.67 1.10
CA GLU A 37 -11.36 -12.77 0.30
C GLU A 37 -11.20 -12.53 -1.19
N PHE A 38 -11.52 -11.32 -1.65
CA PHE A 38 -11.34 -10.95 -3.05
C PHE A 38 -9.87 -10.97 -3.50
N GLN A 39 -8.92 -10.61 -2.63
CA GLN A 39 -7.49 -10.72 -2.94
C GLN A 39 -7.07 -12.18 -3.07
N LYS A 40 -7.54 -13.05 -2.16
CA LYS A 40 -7.24 -14.49 -2.19
C LYS A 40 -7.80 -15.15 -3.45
N GLU A 41 -9.06 -14.85 -3.79
CA GLU A 41 -9.72 -15.39 -4.98
C GLU A 41 -9.01 -14.93 -6.27
N LEU A 42 -8.63 -13.66 -6.37
CA LEU A 42 -7.86 -13.17 -7.52
C LEU A 42 -6.49 -13.84 -7.63
N THR A 43 -5.79 -14.03 -6.51
CA THR A 43 -4.50 -14.74 -6.50
C THR A 43 -4.68 -16.20 -6.95
N ASP A 44 -5.72 -16.90 -6.48
CA ASP A 44 -6.02 -18.27 -6.91
C ASP A 44 -6.32 -18.35 -8.42
N GLN A 45 -7.07 -17.39 -8.96
CA GLN A 45 -7.35 -17.30 -10.39
C GLN A 45 -6.07 -17.04 -11.21
N ILE A 46 -5.16 -16.18 -10.74
CA ILE A 46 -3.87 -15.92 -11.40
C ILE A 46 -3.04 -17.21 -11.43
N VAL A 47 -2.87 -17.88 -10.29
CA VAL A 47 -2.09 -19.13 -10.23
C VAL A 47 -2.71 -20.21 -11.10
N SER A 48 -4.04 -20.34 -11.10
CA SER A 48 -4.77 -21.28 -11.96
C SER A 48 -4.58 -21.00 -13.45
N LEU A 49 -4.51 -19.72 -13.85
CA LEU A 49 -4.26 -19.33 -15.24
C LEU A 49 -2.89 -19.79 -15.72
N HIS A 50 -1.87 -19.70 -14.86
CA HIS A 50 -0.49 -20.06 -15.17
C HIS A 50 -0.15 -21.52 -14.80
N TYR A 51 -1.11 -22.32 -14.31
CA TYR A 51 -0.89 -23.69 -13.84
C TYR A 51 -0.11 -24.59 -14.82
N PRO A 52 -0.42 -24.62 -16.14
CA PRO A 52 0.34 -25.46 -17.07
C PRO A 52 1.81 -25.05 -17.21
N ASP A 53 2.10 -23.75 -17.11
CA ASP A 53 3.45 -23.22 -17.25
C ASP A 53 4.26 -23.46 -15.96
N ILE A 54 3.61 -23.37 -14.80
CA ILE A 54 4.20 -23.77 -13.50
C ILE A 54 4.61 -25.23 -13.54
N LEU A 55 3.74 -26.13 -14.00
CA LEU A 55 4.06 -27.55 -14.11
C LEU A 55 5.22 -27.81 -15.07
N LYS A 56 5.22 -27.20 -16.27
CA LYS A 56 6.32 -27.38 -17.22
C LYS A 56 7.65 -26.88 -16.66
N TYR A 57 7.66 -25.73 -16.00
CA TYR A 57 8.85 -25.20 -15.38
C TYR A 57 9.37 -26.14 -14.27
N CYS A 58 8.50 -26.59 -13.37
CA CYS A 58 8.90 -27.40 -12.23
C CYS A 58 9.17 -28.88 -12.54
N GLU A 59 8.41 -29.49 -13.46
CA GLU A 59 8.53 -30.93 -13.76
C GLU A 59 9.54 -31.22 -14.87
N THR A 60 9.53 -30.39 -15.92
CA THR A 60 10.39 -30.62 -17.10
C THR A 60 11.66 -29.77 -17.11
N ASN A 61 11.84 -28.87 -16.14
CA ASN A 61 12.90 -27.85 -16.13
C ASN A 61 12.97 -27.13 -17.49
N ASP A 62 11.80 -26.81 -18.04
CA ASP A 62 11.69 -26.14 -19.32
C ASP A 62 11.99 -24.64 -19.12
N ASP A 63 13.26 -24.29 -19.35
CA ASP A 63 13.79 -22.93 -19.25
C ASP A 63 13.53 -22.11 -20.52
N ALA A 64 12.51 -22.47 -21.32
CA ALA A 64 12.12 -21.66 -22.45
C ALA A 64 11.75 -20.24 -22.00
N ASP A 65 12.29 -19.23 -22.68
CA ASP A 65 12.03 -17.80 -22.40
C ASP A 65 10.54 -17.48 -22.25
N LEU A 66 9.68 -18.19 -23.00
CA LEU A 66 8.23 -18.02 -22.92
C LEU A 66 7.66 -18.43 -21.56
N ILE A 67 8.13 -19.54 -20.99
CA ILE A 67 7.66 -20.07 -19.71
C ILE A 67 8.18 -19.19 -18.58
N ILE A 68 9.47 -18.85 -18.60
CA ILE A 68 10.07 -17.94 -17.61
C ILE A 68 9.30 -16.63 -17.58
N LYS A 69 9.04 -16.03 -18.75
CA LYS A 69 8.28 -14.79 -18.84
C LYS A 69 6.81 -14.94 -18.39
N SER A 70 6.19 -16.09 -18.63
CA SER A 70 4.85 -16.39 -18.11
C SER A 70 4.84 -16.42 -16.58
N LEU A 71 5.86 -17.02 -15.96
CA LEU A 71 5.99 -17.09 -14.50
C LEU A 71 6.34 -15.74 -13.88
N GLU A 72 7.20 -14.94 -14.53
CA GLU A 72 7.46 -13.55 -14.12
C GLU A 72 6.16 -12.74 -14.07
N ILE A 73 5.34 -12.83 -15.13
CA ILE A 73 4.03 -12.17 -15.18
C ILE A 73 3.10 -12.69 -14.07
N CYS A 74 3.11 -14.00 -13.80
CA CYS A 74 2.33 -14.59 -12.71
C CYS A 74 2.71 -13.99 -11.36
N VAL A 75 4.01 -13.91 -11.07
CA VAL A 75 4.54 -13.34 -9.81
C VAL A 75 4.19 -11.85 -9.72
N ASP A 76 4.43 -11.09 -10.78
CA ASP A 76 4.12 -9.66 -10.81
C ASP A 76 2.63 -9.39 -10.54
N ASN A 77 1.73 -10.14 -11.20
CA ASN A 77 0.29 -10.00 -10.99
C ASN A 77 -0.11 -10.34 -9.54
N CYS A 78 0.48 -11.39 -8.96
CA CYS A 78 0.29 -11.72 -7.54
C CYS A 78 0.78 -10.58 -6.62
N MET A 79 1.94 -9.99 -6.91
CA MET A 79 2.47 -8.84 -6.15
C MET A 79 1.54 -7.62 -6.24
N LEU A 80 0.99 -7.32 -7.42
CA LEU A 80 0.00 -6.24 -7.58
C LEU A 80 -1.25 -6.48 -6.70
N VAL A 81 -1.83 -7.69 -6.77
CA VAL A 81 -3.05 -8.04 -6.00
C VAL A 81 -2.80 -8.05 -4.50
N SER A 82 -1.62 -8.52 -4.06
CA SER A 82 -1.23 -8.51 -2.65
C SER A 82 -1.20 -7.10 -2.08
N THR A 83 -0.87 -6.10 -2.90
CA THR A 83 -0.92 -4.68 -2.51
C THR A 83 -2.34 -4.13 -2.62
N HIS A 84 -2.97 -4.18 -3.79
CA HIS A 84 -4.35 -3.74 -3.98
C HIS A 84 -4.97 -4.33 -5.27
N PRO A 85 -6.20 -4.89 -5.22
CA PRO A 85 -6.87 -5.46 -6.41
C PRO A 85 -7.00 -4.51 -7.61
N TYR A 86 -7.29 -3.22 -7.36
CA TYR A 86 -7.40 -2.19 -8.41
C TYR A 86 -6.14 -1.92 -9.21
N LEU A 87 -4.97 -2.39 -8.76
CA LEU A 87 -3.74 -2.28 -9.54
C LEU A 87 -3.74 -3.22 -10.74
N LEU A 88 -4.41 -4.37 -10.60
CA LEU A 88 -4.59 -5.34 -11.68
C LEU A 88 -5.88 -5.06 -12.47
N ILE A 89 -7.00 -4.85 -11.78
CA ILE A 89 -8.33 -4.75 -12.41
C ILE A 89 -8.90 -3.34 -12.28
N ASN A 90 -8.94 -2.60 -13.40
CA ASN A 90 -9.41 -1.22 -13.42
C ASN A 90 -10.94 -1.08 -13.42
N HIS A 91 -11.70 -2.12 -13.78
CA HIS A 91 -13.15 -2.02 -14.04
C HIS A 91 -13.96 -1.54 -12.82
N TYR A 92 -13.53 -1.91 -11.62
CA TYR A 92 -14.19 -1.55 -10.36
C TYR A 92 -13.54 -0.36 -9.66
N MET A 93 -12.50 0.24 -10.26
CA MET A 93 -11.79 1.37 -9.68
C MET A 93 -12.71 2.61 -9.69
N PRO A 94 -12.91 3.26 -8.54
CA PRO A 94 -13.72 4.47 -8.48
C PRO A 94 -13.11 5.61 -9.31
N LYS A 95 -13.95 6.31 -10.08
CA LYS A 95 -13.50 7.40 -10.96
C LYS A 95 -12.98 8.64 -10.23
N ASN A 96 -13.34 8.82 -8.96
CA ASN A 96 -12.93 9.99 -8.16
C ASN A 96 -12.35 9.54 -6.83
N LEU A 97 -11.02 9.50 -6.78
CA LEU A 97 -10.27 9.08 -5.60
C LEU A 97 -10.27 10.09 -4.44
N ALA A 98 -10.71 11.34 -4.67
CA ALA A 98 -10.76 12.38 -3.63
C ALA A 98 -12.06 12.38 -2.82
N GLN A 99 -12.98 11.44 -3.06
CA GLN A 99 -14.22 11.35 -2.30
C GLN A 99 -13.92 10.96 -0.84
N LYS A 100 -14.67 11.54 0.12
CA LYS A 100 -14.47 11.32 1.55
C LYS A 100 -14.52 9.83 1.94
N ASP A 101 -15.43 9.06 1.33
CA ASP A 101 -15.61 7.63 1.63
C ASP A 101 -14.59 6.73 0.91
N MET A 102 -13.70 7.31 0.10
CA MET A 102 -12.74 6.54 -0.71
C MET A 102 -11.74 5.80 0.16
N SER A 103 -11.17 6.49 1.15
CA SER A 103 -10.18 5.90 2.06
C SER A 103 -10.72 4.66 2.77
N SER A 104 -11.97 4.69 3.23
CA SER A 104 -12.61 3.51 3.83
C SER A 104 -12.75 2.38 2.81
N LYS A 105 -13.27 2.66 1.62
CA LYS A 105 -13.46 1.64 0.57
C LYS A 105 -12.14 0.98 0.14
N LEU A 106 -11.06 1.75 0.04
CA LEU A 106 -9.72 1.22 -0.28
C LEU A 106 -9.20 0.32 0.85
N ALA A 107 -9.37 0.73 2.10
CA ALA A 107 -9.02 -0.11 3.25
C ALA A 107 -9.87 -1.38 3.32
N ASP A 108 -11.16 -1.31 2.98
CA ASP A 108 -12.10 -2.44 3.02
C ASP A 108 -11.89 -3.45 1.87
N THR A 109 -11.06 -3.10 0.87
CA THR A 109 -10.78 -3.96 -0.29
C THR A 109 -9.35 -4.50 -0.33
N SER A 110 -8.44 -3.99 0.51
CA SER A 110 -7.09 -4.51 0.68
C SER A 110 -6.68 -4.52 2.15
N GLY A 111 -6.31 -5.70 2.65
CA GLY A 111 -5.85 -5.83 4.03
C GLY A 111 -4.55 -5.07 4.31
N LYS A 112 -3.67 -4.93 3.31
CA LYS A 112 -2.46 -4.10 3.40
C LYS A 112 -2.79 -2.62 3.54
N PHE A 113 -3.78 -2.12 2.79
CA PHE A 113 -4.26 -0.74 2.92
C PHE A 113 -4.94 -0.50 4.27
N ASN A 114 -5.68 -1.49 4.78
CA ASN A 114 -6.28 -1.39 6.11
C ASN A 114 -5.20 -1.25 7.21
N VAL A 115 -4.20 -2.14 7.20
CA VAL A 115 -3.09 -2.08 8.17
C VAL A 115 -2.31 -0.78 8.05
N LEU A 116 -2.03 -0.31 6.82
CA LEU A 116 -1.35 0.98 6.61
C LEU A 116 -2.18 2.13 7.20
N ARG A 117 -3.49 2.18 6.95
CA ARG A 117 -4.38 3.21 7.50
C ARG A 117 -4.36 3.20 9.03
N ASP A 118 -4.46 2.03 9.63
CA ASP A 118 -4.49 1.88 11.08
C ASP A 118 -3.14 2.29 11.69
N LEU A 119 -2.03 1.86 11.10
CA LEU A 119 -0.67 2.27 11.47
C LEU A 119 -0.50 3.80 11.38
N MET A 120 -0.95 4.42 10.29
CA MET A 120 -0.88 5.86 10.12
C MET A 120 -1.73 6.60 11.15
N ASN A 121 -2.95 6.14 11.42
CA ASN A 121 -3.80 6.76 12.44
C ASN A 121 -3.14 6.68 13.83
N VAL A 122 -2.48 5.57 14.18
CA VAL A 122 -1.71 5.44 15.42
C VAL A 122 -0.52 6.41 15.43
N ILE A 123 0.25 6.49 14.36
CA ILE A 123 1.40 7.40 14.26
C ILE A 123 0.95 8.86 14.39
N ILE A 124 -0.12 9.25 13.70
CA ILE A 124 -0.67 10.62 13.72
C ILE A 124 -1.21 10.94 15.12
N SER A 125 -1.99 10.04 15.73
CA SER A 125 -2.63 10.23 17.04
C SER A 125 -1.63 10.27 18.19
N ASN A 126 -0.41 9.75 17.99
CA ASN A 126 0.63 9.79 19.01
C ASN A 126 1.04 11.26 19.29
N ASN A 127 0.55 11.85 20.37
CA ASN A 127 0.74 13.26 20.72
C ASN A 127 2.14 13.55 21.29
N ILE A 128 3.15 13.44 20.44
CA ILE A 128 4.50 13.93 20.71
C ILE A 128 4.55 15.41 20.33
N THR A 129 5.24 16.23 21.14
CA THR A 129 5.41 17.68 20.91
C THR A 129 6.21 18.04 19.66
N LYS A 130 6.88 17.05 19.03
CA LYS A 130 7.72 17.22 17.85
C LYS A 130 6.93 16.86 16.58
N ALA A 131 7.13 17.63 15.52
CA ALA A 131 6.65 17.28 14.18
C ALA A 131 7.31 15.98 13.71
N LYS A 132 6.52 15.11 13.08
CA LYS A 132 6.95 13.78 12.62
C LYS A 132 7.05 13.75 11.10
N ASN A 133 8.10 13.12 10.58
CA ASN A 133 8.25 12.87 9.15
C ASN A 133 8.24 11.37 8.90
N VAL A 134 7.24 10.91 8.16
CA VAL A 134 7.07 9.49 7.77
C VAL A 134 7.32 9.39 6.28
N GLY A 135 8.27 8.55 5.88
CA GLY A 135 8.49 8.22 4.46
C GLY A 135 7.73 6.96 4.10
N VAL A 136 7.02 6.96 2.98
CA VAL A 136 6.39 5.79 2.37
C VAL A 136 7.02 5.59 1.00
N VAL A 137 7.80 4.53 0.85
CA VAL A 137 8.52 4.18 -0.37
C VAL A 137 7.71 3.15 -1.14
N MET A 138 7.53 3.38 -2.43
CA MET A 138 6.73 2.52 -3.31
C MET A 138 7.26 2.53 -4.74
N ASN A 139 6.86 1.53 -5.51
CA ASN A 139 7.14 1.37 -6.92
C ASN A 139 6.67 2.61 -7.72
N ASN A 140 7.38 2.91 -8.81
CA ASN A 140 7.23 4.09 -9.65
C ASN A 140 6.03 4.00 -10.60
N ASN A 141 4.91 3.51 -10.08
CA ASN A 141 3.66 3.43 -10.79
C ASN A 141 2.72 4.51 -10.25
N LEU A 142 2.32 5.45 -11.11
CA LEU A 142 1.45 6.55 -10.72
C LEU A 142 0.15 6.10 -10.03
N LYS A 143 -0.39 4.93 -10.42
CA LYS A 143 -1.59 4.36 -9.78
C LYS A 143 -1.35 3.99 -8.31
N TYR A 144 -0.15 3.51 -7.96
CA TYR A 144 0.20 3.21 -6.56
C TYR A 144 0.13 4.48 -5.73
N PHE A 145 0.80 5.54 -6.20
CA PHE A 145 0.79 6.83 -5.53
C PHE A 145 -0.62 7.40 -5.39
N ASP A 146 -1.46 7.31 -6.44
CA ASP A 146 -2.82 7.83 -6.40
C ASP A 146 -3.69 7.09 -5.36
N LEU A 147 -3.57 5.75 -5.30
CA LEU A 147 -4.31 4.92 -4.34
C LEU A 147 -3.83 5.16 -2.90
N VAL A 148 -2.52 5.21 -2.67
CA VAL A 148 -1.95 5.46 -1.34
C VAL A 148 -2.26 6.89 -0.88
N GLU A 149 -2.13 7.89 -1.77
CA GLU A 149 -2.52 9.27 -1.46
C GLU A 149 -4.01 9.35 -1.08
N ALA A 150 -4.90 8.69 -1.85
CA ALA A 150 -6.33 8.65 -1.56
C ALA A 150 -6.66 7.98 -0.21
N LEU A 151 -5.94 6.92 0.16
CA LEU A 151 -6.06 6.28 1.47
C LEU A 151 -5.68 7.25 2.59
N LEU A 152 -4.50 7.88 2.47
CA LEU A 152 -3.91 8.73 3.50
C LEU A 152 -4.67 10.04 3.71
N ILE A 153 -5.32 10.58 2.67
CA ILE A 153 -6.19 11.77 2.80
C ILE A 153 -7.33 11.52 3.80
N GLY A 154 -7.79 10.27 3.92
CA GLY A 154 -8.83 9.89 4.87
C GLY A 154 -8.35 9.56 6.28
N CYS A 155 -7.06 9.61 6.57
CA CYS A 155 -6.55 9.44 7.92
C CYS A 155 -7.03 10.57 8.85
N SER A 156 -7.30 10.23 10.11
CA SER A 156 -7.83 11.17 11.08
C SER A 156 -6.69 11.89 11.81
N GLY A 157 -6.67 13.22 11.76
CA GLY A 157 -5.74 14.05 12.52
C GLY A 157 -5.01 15.10 11.69
N ASN A 158 -4.00 15.73 12.30
CA ASN A 158 -3.21 16.79 11.68
C ASN A 158 -2.06 16.20 10.85
N SER A 159 -2.36 15.78 9.62
CA SER A 159 -1.38 15.23 8.68
C SER A 159 -1.30 16.01 7.37
N ASN A 160 -0.08 16.16 6.85
CA ASN A 160 0.18 16.75 5.53
C ASN A 160 0.82 15.70 4.61
N ILE A 161 0.30 15.54 3.40
CA ILE A 161 0.84 14.59 2.42
C ILE A 161 1.67 15.35 1.40
N ARG A 162 2.91 14.91 1.19
CA ARG A 162 3.83 15.43 0.19
C ARG A 162 4.19 14.33 -0.78
N ARG A 163 4.01 14.61 -2.07
CA ARG A 163 4.27 13.67 -3.16
C ARG A 163 5.35 14.24 -4.07
N TYR A 164 6.34 13.41 -4.37
CA TYR A 164 7.57 13.82 -5.07
C TYR A 164 7.57 13.48 -6.57
N VAL A 165 6.59 12.69 -7.03
CA VAL A 165 6.41 12.27 -8.43
C VAL A 165 4.96 12.43 -8.86
N GLY A 166 4.69 12.91 -10.07
CA GLY A 166 3.33 13.04 -10.61
C GLY A 166 2.52 14.23 -10.07
N ASN A 167 1.20 14.13 -10.17
CA ASN A 167 0.22 15.14 -9.73
C ASN A 167 -0.50 14.66 -8.47
N ASN A 168 -0.91 15.59 -7.61
CA ASN A 168 -1.68 15.26 -6.40
C ASN A 168 -3.14 14.98 -6.76
N VAL A 169 -3.70 13.91 -6.19
CA VAL A 169 -5.10 13.49 -6.38
C VAL A 169 -6.08 14.63 -6.08
N GLN A 170 -5.84 15.41 -5.02
CA GLN A 170 -6.70 16.55 -4.65
C GLN A 170 -6.71 17.68 -5.70
N ARG A 171 -5.61 17.89 -6.42
CA ARG A 171 -5.51 18.96 -7.43
C ARG A 171 -6.26 18.58 -8.71
N GLU A 172 -6.29 17.30 -9.06
CA GLU A 172 -7.00 16.82 -10.24
C GLU A 172 -8.53 16.86 -10.07
N SER A 173 -9.04 16.49 -8.89
CA SER A 173 -10.48 16.60 -8.60
C SER A 173 -11.01 18.04 -8.61
N LYS A 174 -10.18 19.02 -8.20
CA LYS A 174 -10.52 20.46 -8.34
C LYS A 174 -10.52 20.96 -9.78
N LYS A 175 -9.83 20.27 -10.69
CA LYS A 175 -9.78 20.60 -12.13
C LYS A 175 -10.95 19.97 -12.89
N ALA A 176 -11.35 18.75 -12.52
CA ALA A 176 -12.52 18.06 -13.06
C ALA A 176 -13.87 18.68 -12.62
N GLY A 177 -13.89 19.43 -11.51
CA GLY A 177 -15.08 20.13 -10.99
C GLY A 177 -15.31 21.54 -11.52
N ARG A 178 -14.51 22.06 -12.48
CA ARG A 178 -14.70 23.42 -13.03
C ARG A 178 -15.78 23.49 -14.11
N THR A 179 -16.95 22.95 -13.80
CA THR A 179 -18.22 23.40 -14.40
C THR A 179 -19.21 23.51 -13.25
N SER A 180 -19.50 24.75 -12.87
CA SER A 180 -20.46 25.20 -11.86
C SER A 180 -19.94 25.52 -10.45
N ASN A 181 -20.17 26.79 -10.10
CA ASN A 181 -20.29 27.42 -8.79
C ASN A 181 -19.06 27.74 -7.92
N ASN A 182 -18.76 29.04 -7.96
CA ASN A 182 -18.26 29.85 -6.84
C ASN A 182 -19.14 29.71 -5.57
N ASN A 183 -18.51 30.04 -4.43
CA ASN A 183 -19.00 30.10 -3.06
C ASN A 183 -19.11 28.77 -2.30
N GLY A 184 -18.39 28.68 -1.18
CA GLY A 184 -18.65 27.66 -0.16
C GLY A 184 -17.53 27.51 0.85
N ASN A 185 -17.54 28.39 1.85
CA ASN A 185 -16.81 28.29 3.11
C ASN A 185 -16.98 26.88 3.74
N GLY A 186 -15.88 26.24 4.13
CA GLY A 186 -15.88 24.86 4.66
C GLY A 186 -14.95 24.73 5.85
N ASN A 187 -15.48 25.06 7.02
CA ASN A 187 -14.89 24.79 8.34
C ASN A 187 -14.41 23.33 8.43
N THR A 188 -13.13 23.13 8.71
CA THR A 188 -12.63 21.89 9.33
C THR A 188 -12.13 22.26 10.70
N SER A 189 -12.99 22.05 11.70
CA SER A 189 -12.63 22.06 13.11
C SER A 189 -11.79 20.81 13.39
N SER A 190 -10.49 20.90 13.18
CA SER A 190 -9.50 20.00 13.78
C SER A 190 -8.79 20.77 14.88
N ASP A 191 -9.00 20.31 16.11
CA ASP A 191 -8.35 20.79 17.32
C ASP A 191 -6.81 20.90 17.12
N PRO A 192 -6.17 22.08 17.24
CA PRO A 192 -4.82 22.33 16.72
C PRO A 192 -3.71 22.07 17.76
N THR A 193 -3.91 21.13 18.70
CA THR A 193 -3.03 21.01 19.86
C THR A 193 -1.84 20.06 19.67
N GLY A 194 -1.77 19.33 18.55
CA GLY A 194 -0.68 18.41 18.21
C GLY A 194 0.21 18.90 17.06
N ALA A 195 1.52 18.64 17.16
CA ALA A 195 2.47 18.91 16.08
C ALA A 195 2.11 18.11 14.81
N PRO A 196 2.22 18.71 13.61
CA PRO A 196 1.77 18.06 12.38
C PRO A 196 2.65 16.85 12.03
N THR A 197 2.04 15.81 11.47
CA THR A 197 2.75 14.68 10.86
C THR A 197 2.82 14.88 9.34
N THR A 198 4.03 14.93 8.78
CA THR A 198 4.23 15.01 7.33
C THR A 198 4.50 13.61 6.78
N ILE A 199 3.70 13.21 5.80
CA ILE A 199 3.83 11.91 5.12
C ILE A 199 4.40 12.17 3.73
N HIS A 200 5.53 11.54 3.42
CA HIS A 200 6.30 11.72 2.21
C HIS A 200 6.13 10.49 1.33
N LEU A 201 5.55 10.64 0.13
CA LEU A 201 5.41 9.56 -0.84
C LEU A 201 6.61 9.57 -1.79
N ILE A 202 7.48 8.58 -1.65
CA ILE A 202 8.82 8.54 -2.26
C ILE A 202 8.87 7.43 -3.32
N PRO A 203 9.39 7.70 -4.52
CA PRO A 203 9.63 6.69 -5.54
C PRO A 203 10.79 5.77 -5.16
N CYS A 204 10.69 4.49 -5.48
CA CYS A 204 11.72 3.50 -5.15
C CYS A 204 13.06 3.70 -5.89
N ASP A 205 13.07 4.47 -6.99
CA ASP A 205 14.28 4.74 -7.77
C ASP A 205 14.98 6.07 -7.40
N GLY A 206 14.46 6.79 -6.39
CA GLY A 206 14.99 8.11 -6.00
C GLY A 206 14.79 9.20 -7.06
N ASN A 207 14.12 8.93 -8.19
CA ASN A 207 13.92 9.90 -9.27
C ASN A 207 12.80 10.88 -8.93
N ILE A 208 13.15 11.87 -8.11
CA ILE A 208 12.26 12.91 -7.63
C ILE A 208 12.16 14.05 -8.65
N LEU A 209 10.92 14.46 -8.96
CA LEU A 209 10.63 15.54 -9.92
C LEU A 209 10.50 16.92 -9.26
N LYS A 210 10.26 16.98 -7.94
CA LYS A 210 9.92 18.22 -7.21
C LYS A 210 10.54 18.20 -5.81
N ASP A 211 10.86 19.36 -5.25
CA ASP A 211 11.23 19.53 -3.83
C ASP A 211 12.39 18.64 -3.32
N ARG A 212 13.36 18.31 -4.19
CA ARG A 212 14.51 17.44 -3.88
C ARG A 212 15.34 17.95 -2.70
N ASP A 213 15.59 19.26 -2.66
CA ASP A 213 16.37 19.88 -1.57
C ASP A 213 15.67 19.74 -0.21
N GLN A 214 14.34 19.76 -0.19
CA GLN A 214 13.57 19.59 1.04
C GLN A 214 13.57 18.13 1.50
N LEU A 215 13.51 17.17 0.57
CA LEU A 215 13.61 15.75 0.93
C LEU A 215 14.97 15.46 1.56
N ASN A 216 16.06 15.95 0.97
CA ASN A 216 17.42 15.75 1.47
C ASN A 216 17.66 16.36 2.85
N ALA A 217 17.00 17.47 3.16
CA ALA A 217 17.07 18.12 4.47
C ALA A 217 16.17 17.45 5.53
N THR A 218 15.29 16.53 5.13
CA THR A 218 14.31 15.91 6.02
C THR A 218 14.89 14.65 6.66
N LYS A 219 14.93 14.63 8.00
CA LYS A 219 15.17 13.39 8.74
C LYS A 219 13.84 12.67 8.95
N PHE A 220 13.75 11.43 8.48
CA PHE A 220 12.59 10.57 8.69
C PHE A 220 12.65 9.93 10.08
N ASP A 221 11.52 9.93 10.78
CA ASP A 221 11.37 9.20 12.05
C ASP A 221 11.03 7.73 11.78
N VAL A 222 10.31 7.44 10.69
CA VAL A 222 10.00 6.08 10.20
C VAL A 222 9.99 6.07 8.67
N LEU A 223 10.52 4.99 8.08
CA LEU A 223 10.40 4.66 6.67
C LEU A 223 9.54 3.40 6.51
N ILE A 224 8.56 3.44 5.62
CA ILE A 224 7.65 2.33 5.34
C ILE A 224 7.86 1.89 3.91
N VAL A 225 8.30 0.65 3.73
CA VAL A 225 8.39 0.00 2.44
C VAL A 225 7.05 -0.61 2.10
N PHE A 226 6.37 -0.05 1.08
CA PHE A 226 4.99 -0.40 0.80
C PHE A 226 4.82 -1.52 -0.21
N ASP A 227 5.82 -1.87 -1.01
CA ASP A 227 5.76 -3.00 -1.94
C ASP A 227 7.10 -3.73 -2.04
N GLY A 228 7.07 -4.92 -2.63
CA GLY A 228 8.25 -5.78 -2.74
C GLY A 228 9.21 -5.40 -3.86
N TYR A 229 8.97 -4.29 -4.57
CA TYR A 229 9.88 -3.80 -5.62
C TYR A 229 10.92 -2.81 -5.08
N VAL A 230 10.81 -2.44 -3.80
CA VAL A 230 11.72 -1.49 -3.16
C VAL A 230 12.95 -2.23 -2.64
N ASP A 231 14.12 -1.87 -3.16
CA ASP A 231 15.40 -2.37 -2.67
C ASP A 231 15.99 -1.42 -1.62
N THR A 232 15.86 -1.78 -0.34
CA THR A 232 16.39 -1.00 0.80
C THR A 232 17.91 -1.03 0.93
N SER A 233 18.60 -1.88 0.16
CA SER A 233 20.07 -1.94 0.16
C SER A 233 20.70 -0.90 -0.78
N SER A 234 19.92 -0.37 -1.72
CA SER A 234 20.32 0.69 -2.62
C SER A 234 20.02 2.08 -2.04
N ASP A 235 20.88 3.06 -2.30
CA ASP A 235 20.67 4.45 -1.86
C ASP A 235 19.46 5.07 -2.59
N PHE A 236 18.48 5.58 -1.83
CA PHE A 236 17.31 6.32 -2.33
C PHE A 236 17.55 7.83 -2.43
#